data_AF-A0A7S2L585-F1
#
_entry.id   AF-A0A7S2L585-F1
#
_cell.length_a   1.000
_cell.length_b   1.000
_cell.length_c   1.000
_cell.angle_alpha   90.00
_cell.angle_beta   90.00
_cell.angle_gamma   90.00
#
_symmetry.space_group_name_H-M   'P 1'
#
loop_
_entity.id
_entity.type
_entity.pdbx_description
1 polymer ?
#
loop_
_entity_poly.entity_id
_entity_poly.type
_entity_poly.pdbx_seq_one_letter_code
_entity_poly.pdbx_strand_id
1 'polypeptide(L)'
;VLLFACVAIEWLAVSILLARHSDEHRRRTALVVALLAIVGGVLLGLAPIVRRFCRRWAAATSLEDQQRRFCKGLPPKPQRTALGAERAITAGALHGLYAAFQQLIRDRNMYYVCSNIVRPMTSKDKVSYAEMAGPCRLKWFVSHFWGMPFRHFVESVRLHAEHVDPSGWLLQTYWICTLCNNQ
;
A
#
# COMPACT_ATOMS: atom_id res chain seq x y z
N VAL A 1 -12.55 -27.13 -19.02
CA VAL A 1 -13.35 -28.15 -19.74
C VAL A 1 -12.59 -29.47 -19.84
N LEU A 2 -11.38 -29.51 -20.40
CA LEU A 2 -10.56 -30.74 -20.50
C LEU A 2 -10.27 -31.44 -19.15
N LEU A 3 -10.00 -30.68 -18.08
CA LEU A 3 -9.76 -31.23 -16.74
C LEU A 3 -10.99 -31.93 -16.13
N PHE A 4 -12.20 -31.47 -16.45
CA PHE A 4 -13.44 -32.10 -15.98
C PHE A 4 -13.74 -33.40 -16.74
N ALA A 5 -13.40 -33.45 -18.04
CA ALA A 5 -13.58 -34.65 -18.86
C ALA A 5 -12.65 -35.80 -18.45
N CYS A 6 -11.38 -35.51 -18.11
CA CYS A 6 -10.45 -36.53 -17.61
C CYS A 6 -10.94 -37.15 -16.29
N VAL A 7 -11.38 -36.33 -15.34
CA VAL A 7 -11.90 -36.81 -14.06
C VAL A 7 -13.15 -37.67 -14.26
N ALA A 8 -14.07 -37.28 -15.15
CA ALA A 8 -15.28 -38.05 -15.42
C ALA A 8 -14.99 -39.46 -15.99
N ILE A 9 -13.97 -39.61 -16.85
CA ILE A 9 -13.59 -40.89 -17.43
C ILE A 9 -12.96 -41.82 -16.38
N GLU A 10 -12.10 -41.30 -15.51
CA GLU A 10 -11.53 -42.07 -14.40
C GLU A 10 -12.61 -42.54 -13.41
N TRP A 11 -13.59 -41.67 -13.13
CA TRP A 11 -14.74 -42.02 -12.29
C TRP A 11 -15.57 -43.17 -12.87
N LEU A 12 -15.83 -43.14 -14.18
CA LEU A 12 -16.58 -44.20 -14.86
C LEU A 12 -15.84 -45.55 -14.78
N ALA A 13 -14.52 -45.54 -14.96
CA ALA A 13 -13.69 -46.75 -14.88
C ALA A 13 -13.68 -47.34 -13.46
N VAL A 14 -13.58 -46.50 -12.42
CA VAL A 14 -13.65 -46.93 -11.02
C VAL A 14 -15.04 -47.50 -10.69
N SER A 15 -16.13 -46.89 -11.18
CA SER A 15 -17.48 -47.42 -10.98
C SER A 15 -17.69 -48.81 -11.61
N ILE A 16 -17.12 -49.04 -12.80
CA ILE A 16 -17.20 -50.34 -13.49
C ILE A 16 -16.38 -51.41 -12.74
N LEU A 17 -15.18 -51.08 -12.25
CA LEU A 17 -14.36 -52.01 -11.45
C LEU A 17 -15.02 -52.39 -10.12
N LEU A 18 -15.74 -51.46 -9.49
CA LEU A 18 -16.43 -51.71 -8.22
C LEU A 18 -17.67 -52.59 -8.35
N ALA A 19 -18.28 -52.66 -9.53
CA ALA A 19 -19.44 -53.51 -9.78
C ALA A 19 -19.12 -55.02 -9.72
N ARG A 20 -17.85 -55.43 -9.70
CA ARG A 20 -17.42 -56.84 -9.77
C ARG A 20 -17.00 -57.47 -8.43
N HIS A 21 -16.90 -56.69 -7.35
CA HIS A 21 -16.45 -57.14 -6.02
C HIS A 21 -17.61 -57.45 -5.05
N SER A 22 -17.31 -58.22 -3.99
CA SER A 22 -18.25 -58.57 -2.92
C SER A 22 -18.86 -57.33 -2.23
N ASP A 23 -20.06 -57.46 -1.68
CA ASP A 23 -20.85 -56.36 -1.13
C ASP A 23 -20.12 -55.54 -0.05
N GLU A 24 -19.25 -56.19 0.73
CA GLU A 24 -18.46 -55.50 1.76
C GLU A 24 -17.40 -54.57 1.15
N HIS A 25 -16.77 -54.96 0.04
CA HIS A 25 -15.85 -54.08 -0.69
C HIS A 25 -16.57 -52.88 -1.28
N ARG A 26 -17.78 -53.04 -1.83
CA ARG A 26 -18.57 -51.91 -2.36
C ARG A 26 -18.86 -50.86 -1.29
N ARG A 27 -19.24 -51.28 -0.07
CA ARG A 27 -19.50 -50.36 1.04
C ARG A 27 -18.26 -49.58 1.44
N ARG A 28 -17.11 -50.26 1.57
CA ARG A 28 -15.84 -49.61 1.90
C ARG A 28 -15.43 -48.61 0.83
N THR A 29 -15.53 -48.96 -0.45
CA THR A 29 -15.13 -48.03 -1.50
C THR A 29 -16.10 -46.86 -1.65
N ALA A 30 -17.41 -47.08 -1.50
CA ALA A 30 -18.39 -46.00 -1.50
C ALA A 30 -18.14 -44.98 -0.38
N LEU A 31 -17.78 -45.45 0.82
CA LEU A 31 -17.40 -44.58 1.94
C LEU A 31 -16.14 -43.76 1.64
N VAL A 32 -15.10 -44.40 1.08
CA VAL A 32 -13.85 -43.70 0.69
C VAL A 32 -14.14 -42.64 -0.38
N VAL A 33 -14.94 -42.99 -1.39
CA VAL A 33 -15.40 -42.09 -2.44
C VAL A 33 -16.14 -40.88 -1.88
N ALA A 34 -17.11 -41.10 -0.98
CA ALA A 34 -17.88 -40.04 -0.36
C ALA A 34 -16.98 -39.11 0.48
N LEU A 35 -16.05 -39.68 1.24
CA LEU A 35 -15.05 -38.92 2.01
C LEU A 35 -14.18 -38.04 1.11
N LEU A 36 -13.65 -38.59 0.01
CA LEU A 36 -12.85 -37.82 -0.94
C LEU A 36 -13.64 -36.69 -1.60
N ALA A 37 -14.91 -36.93 -1.95
CA ALA A 37 -15.79 -35.91 -2.51
C ALA A 37 -16.06 -34.77 -1.51
N ILE A 38 -16.30 -35.09 -0.23
CA ILE A 38 -16.47 -34.09 0.83
C ILE A 38 -15.20 -33.27 1.02
N VAL A 39 -14.04 -33.92 1.12
CA VAL A 39 -12.74 -33.23 1.28
C VAL A 39 -12.46 -32.32 0.07
N GLY A 40 -12.68 -32.81 -1.16
CA GLY A 40 -12.51 -32.02 -2.37
C GLY A 40 -13.44 -30.81 -2.41
N GLY A 41 -14.71 -30.99 -2.04
CA GLY A 41 -15.70 -29.91 -1.93
C GLY A 41 -15.30 -28.84 -0.91
N VAL A 42 -14.80 -29.24 0.26
CA VAL A 42 -14.31 -28.32 1.29
C VAL A 42 -13.08 -27.55 0.79
N LEU A 43 -12.09 -28.23 0.18
CA LEU A 43 -10.89 -27.57 -0.35
C LEU A 43 -11.23 -26.55 -1.45
N LEU A 44 -12.13 -26.91 -2.37
CA LEU A 44 -12.60 -26.00 -3.42
C LEU A 44 -13.39 -24.82 -2.85
N GLY A 45 -14.19 -25.04 -1.80
CA GLY A 45 -14.90 -23.98 -1.08
C GLY A 45 -13.98 -23.03 -0.32
N LEU A 46 -12.86 -23.53 0.22
CA LEU A 46 -11.87 -22.73 0.94
C LEU A 46 -10.92 -21.98 0.00
N ALA A 47 -10.64 -22.49 -1.20
CA ALA A 47 -9.75 -21.86 -2.18
C ALA A 47 -10.06 -20.37 -2.46
N PRO A 48 -11.31 -19.92 -2.71
CA PRO A 48 -11.60 -18.50 -2.89
C PRO A 48 -11.39 -17.67 -1.61
N ILE A 49 -11.63 -18.24 -0.43
CA ILE A 49 -11.40 -17.57 0.85
C ILE A 49 -9.91 -17.35 1.07
N VAL A 50 -9.10 -18.40 0.90
CA VAL A 50 -7.64 -18.33 0.98
C VAL A 50 -7.10 -17.36 -0.06
N ARG A 51 -7.56 -17.44 -1.32
CA ARG A 51 -7.13 -16.51 -2.38
C ARG A 51 -7.48 -15.07 -2.05
N ARG A 52 -8.67 -14.80 -1.50
CA ARG A 52 -9.06 -13.46 -1.06
C ARG A 52 -8.20 -12.98 0.10
N PHE A 53 -7.88 -13.85 1.04
CA PHE A 53 -7.01 -13.55 2.17
C PHE A 53 -5.58 -13.26 1.71
N CYS A 54 -4.99 -14.12 0.89
CA CYS A 54 -3.67 -13.91 0.28
C CYS A 54 -3.63 -12.63 -0.56
N ARG A 55 -4.68 -12.32 -1.34
CA ARG A 55 -4.74 -11.04 -2.08
C ARG A 55 -4.84 -9.84 -1.15
N ARG A 56 -5.57 -9.92 -0.04
CA ARG A 56 -5.63 -8.82 0.95
C ARG A 56 -4.31 -8.63 1.68
N TRP A 57 -3.63 -9.72 2.02
CA TRP A 57 -2.29 -9.69 2.63
C TRP A 57 -1.23 -9.18 1.66
N ALA A 58 -1.30 -9.58 0.39
CA ALA A 58 -0.41 -9.07 -0.65
C ALA A 58 -0.70 -7.60 -1.02
N ALA A 59 -1.97 -7.19 -0.98
CA ALA A 59 -2.38 -5.81 -1.27
C ALA A 59 -2.11 -4.86 -0.11
N ALA A 60 -2.23 -5.31 1.14
CA ALA A 60 -1.75 -4.60 2.32
C ALA A 60 -0.21 -4.69 2.38
N THR A 61 0.43 -4.11 1.38
CA THR A 61 1.87 -3.85 1.44
C THR A 61 2.13 -2.98 2.67
N SER A 62 3.27 -3.20 3.32
CA SER A 62 3.71 -2.37 4.46
C SER A 62 3.55 -0.87 4.18
N LEU A 63 3.64 -0.44 2.91
CA LEU A 63 3.49 0.95 2.49
C LEU A 63 2.05 1.47 2.63
N GLU A 64 1.03 0.76 2.15
CA GLU A 64 -0.37 1.22 2.26
C GLU A 64 -0.81 1.33 3.71
N ASP A 65 -0.43 0.36 4.55
CA ASP A 65 -0.72 0.41 5.98
C ASP A 65 -0.04 1.59 6.66
N GLN A 66 1.21 1.87 6.29
CA GLN A 66 1.98 3.01 6.81
C GLN A 66 1.41 4.34 6.33
N GLN A 67 0.95 4.44 5.08
CA GLN A 67 0.18 5.58 4.57
C GLN A 67 -1.11 5.80 5.36
N ARG A 68 -1.91 4.74 5.56
CA ARG A 68 -3.14 4.83 6.36
C ARG A 68 -2.86 5.30 7.78
N ARG A 69 -1.81 4.79 8.43
CA ARG A 69 -1.41 5.20 9.78
C ARG A 69 -0.93 6.66 9.80
N PHE A 70 -0.12 7.06 8.83
CA PHE A 70 0.36 8.44 8.72
C PHE A 70 -0.80 9.43 8.49
N CYS A 71 -1.71 9.14 7.56
CA CYS A 71 -2.86 10.00 7.28
C CYS A 71 -3.80 10.18 8.48
N LYS A 72 -3.86 9.22 9.43
CA LYS A 72 -4.65 9.38 10.66
C LYS A 72 -4.09 10.48 11.59
N GLY A 73 -2.81 10.82 11.47
CA GLY A 73 -2.19 11.89 12.23
C GLY A 73 -2.27 13.27 11.55
N LEU A 74 -2.77 13.33 10.32
CA LEU A 74 -2.97 14.58 9.59
C LEU A 74 -4.33 15.21 9.94
N PRO A 75 -4.54 16.52 9.64
CA PRO A 75 -5.86 17.13 9.71
C PRO A 75 -6.94 16.28 9.03
N PRO A 76 -8.13 16.12 9.63
CA PRO A 76 -9.15 15.17 9.16
C PRO A 76 -9.76 15.53 7.80
N LYS A 77 -9.63 16.79 7.38
CA LYS A 77 -10.06 17.29 6.08
C LYS A 77 -8.92 18.14 5.48
N PRO A 78 -8.53 17.89 4.21
CA PRO A 78 -7.58 18.75 3.52
C PRO A 78 -8.07 20.20 3.49
N GLN A 79 -7.17 21.14 3.77
CA GLN A 79 -7.43 22.57 3.71
C GLN A 79 -7.01 23.07 2.34
N ARG A 80 -7.99 23.33 1.46
CA ARG A 80 -7.70 23.89 0.13
C ARG A 80 -7.21 25.32 0.27
N THR A 81 -6.18 25.66 -0.50
CA THR A 81 -5.58 26.99 -0.49
C THR A 81 -5.30 27.47 -1.90
N ALA A 82 -5.15 28.79 -2.08
CA ALA A 82 -4.76 29.38 -3.35
C ALA A 82 -3.41 28.81 -3.83
N LEU A 83 -3.18 28.85 -5.13
CA LEU A 83 -1.88 28.48 -5.68
C LEU A 83 -0.83 29.51 -5.25
N GLY A 84 0.43 29.07 -5.12
CA GLY A 84 1.56 29.94 -4.79
C GLY A 84 1.95 29.94 -3.31
N ALA A 85 2.15 31.13 -2.75
CA ALA A 85 2.79 31.32 -1.44
C ALA A 85 2.00 30.75 -0.26
N GLU A 86 0.67 30.65 -0.36
CA GLU A 86 -0.18 30.12 0.72
C GLU A 86 -0.19 28.59 0.79
N ARG A 87 0.62 27.93 -0.05
CA ARG A 87 0.67 26.47 -0.21
C ARG A 87 2.03 25.89 0.17
N ALA A 88 2.66 26.42 1.21
CA ALA A 88 3.91 25.88 1.75
C ALA A 88 3.64 24.81 2.82
N ILE A 89 4.69 24.09 3.22
CA ILE A 89 4.69 23.21 4.38
C ILE A 89 5.74 23.65 5.39
N THR A 90 5.56 23.26 6.66
CA THR A 90 6.59 23.47 7.68
C THR A 90 7.74 22.47 7.54
N ALA A 91 8.93 22.82 8.03
CA ALA A 91 10.06 21.90 8.14
C ALA A 91 9.69 20.66 8.97
N GLY A 92 8.90 20.86 10.03
CA GLY A 92 8.37 19.77 10.84
C GLY A 92 7.48 18.81 10.04
N ALA A 93 6.64 19.30 9.14
CA ALA A 93 5.82 18.45 8.27
C ALA A 93 6.66 17.65 7.26
N LEU A 94 7.72 18.25 6.69
CA LEU A 94 8.67 17.55 5.82
C LEU A 94 9.44 16.46 6.59
N HIS A 95 9.95 16.81 7.78
CA HIS A 95 10.68 15.88 8.63
C HIS A 95 9.79 14.75 9.13
N GLY A 96 8.54 15.06 9.52
CA GLY A 96 7.54 14.07 9.92
C GLY A 96 7.21 13.08 8.81
N LEU A 97 7.07 13.55 7.56
CA LEU A 97 6.91 12.69 6.38
C LEU A 97 8.13 11.76 6.22
N TYR A 98 9.34 12.30 6.26
CA TYR A 98 10.54 11.48 6.13
C TYR A 98 10.66 10.44 7.25
N ALA A 99 10.55 10.86 8.51
CA ALA A 99 10.65 9.99 9.68
C ALA A 99 9.61 8.86 9.64
N ALA A 100 8.38 9.18 9.20
CA ALA A 100 7.32 8.22 9.07
C ALA A 100 7.63 7.15 8.02
N PHE A 101 8.34 7.47 6.93
CA PHE A 101 8.58 6.54 5.81
C PHE A 101 10.06 6.15 5.60
N GLN A 102 10.98 6.54 6.49
CA GLN A 102 12.43 6.38 6.31
C GLN A 102 12.86 4.94 5.98
N GLN A 103 12.21 3.93 6.58
CA GLN A 103 12.51 2.51 6.36
C GLN A 103 12.18 2.05 4.93
N LEU A 104 11.19 2.70 4.30
CA LEU A 104 10.80 2.48 2.92
C LEU A 104 11.55 3.40 1.95
N ILE A 105 11.96 4.59 2.38
CA ILE A 105 12.69 5.53 1.53
C ILE A 105 14.16 5.08 1.37
N ARG A 106 14.89 4.87 2.48
CA ARG A 106 16.32 4.55 2.48
C ARG A 106 17.11 5.53 1.57
N ASP A 107 17.77 5.02 0.53
CA ASP A 107 18.54 5.78 -0.48
C ASP A 107 17.72 6.21 -1.69
N ARG A 108 16.40 5.99 -1.70
CA ARG A 108 15.53 6.35 -2.82
C ARG A 108 15.35 7.86 -2.91
N ASN A 109 15.07 8.32 -4.11
CA ASN A 109 15.02 9.74 -4.45
C ASN A 109 13.57 10.29 -4.49
N MET A 110 13.42 11.55 -4.91
CA MET A 110 12.12 12.21 -4.92
C MET A 110 11.12 11.55 -5.89
N TYR A 111 11.57 10.91 -6.97
CA TYR A 111 10.66 10.16 -7.85
C TYR A 111 9.91 9.08 -7.09
N TYR A 112 10.62 8.30 -6.27
CA TYR A 112 10.00 7.25 -5.45
C TYR A 112 9.02 7.84 -4.45
N VAL A 113 9.41 8.90 -3.73
CA VAL A 113 8.57 9.57 -2.74
C VAL A 113 7.31 10.12 -3.40
N CYS A 114 7.42 10.75 -4.55
CA CYS A 114 6.29 11.28 -5.30
C CYS A 114 5.33 10.17 -5.72
N SER A 115 5.82 9.16 -6.45
CA SER A 115 4.96 8.15 -7.07
C SER A 115 4.38 7.14 -6.09
N ASN A 116 5.10 6.82 -5.01
CA ASN A 116 4.72 5.77 -4.08
C ASN A 116 4.16 6.29 -2.76
N ILE A 117 4.48 7.53 -2.36
CA ILE A 117 4.05 8.08 -1.06
C ILE A 117 3.08 9.24 -1.25
N VAL A 118 3.55 10.35 -1.83
CA VAL A 118 2.79 11.60 -1.91
C VAL A 118 1.55 11.44 -2.76
N ARG A 119 1.70 11.01 -4.03
CA ARG A 119 0.59 10.92 -4.97
C ARG A 119 -0.52 9.96 -4.53
N PRO A 120 -0.23 8.73 -4.05
CA PRO A 120 -1.28 7.86 -3.52
C PRO A 120 -2.06 8.49 -2.37
N MET A 121 -1.39 9.16 -1.43
CA MET A 121 -2.05 9.83 -0.31
C MET A 121 -2.94 11.00 -0.75
N THR A 122 -2.49 11.80 -1.70
CA THR A 122 -3.23 12.99 -2.17
C THR A 122 -4.28 12.71 -3.23
N SER A 123 -4.17 11.59 -3.96
CA SER A 123 -4.98 11.30 -5.14
C SER A 123 -6.49 11.26 -4.87
N LYS A 124 -6.89 10.80 -3.68
CA LYS A 124 -8.31 10.67 -3.30
C LYS A 124 -9.03 12.01 -3.28
N ASP A 125 -8.39 13.03 -2.71
CA ASP A 125 -8.99 14.36 -2.51
C ASP A 125 -8.61 15.36 -3.61
N LYS A 126 -7.71 14.96 -4.53
CA LYS A 126 -7.16 15.78 -5.64
C LYS A 126 -6.54 17.10 -5.14
N VAL A 127 -5.68 16.98 -4.14
CA VAL A 127 -5.00 18.10 -3.47
C VAL A 127 -3.48 17.93 -3.53
N SER A 128 -2.75 18.94 -3.11
CA SER A 128 -1.30 18.84 -2.83
C SER A 128 -1.05 18.23 -1.44
N TYR A 129 0.18 17.81 -1.16
CA TYR A 129 0.54 17.38 0.20
C TYR A 129 0.43 18.52 1.20
N ALA A 130 0.78 19.75 0.79
CA ALA A 130 0.64 20.93 1.63
C ALA A 130 -0.79 21.13 2.13
N GLU A 131 -1.78 20.99 1.25
CA GLU A 131 -3.20 21.09 1.60
C GLU A 131 -3.66 19.97 2.54
N MET A 132 -3.06 18.78 2.48
CA MET A 132 -3.32 17.70 3.45
C MET A 132 -2.63 17.92 4.80
N ALA A 133 -1.39 18.41 4.80
CA ALA A 133 -0.56 18.55 5.99
C ALA A 133 -0.89 19.79 6.84
N GLY A 134 -1.73 20.69 6.33
CA GLY A 134 -1.97 22.01 6.89
C GLY A 134 -1.13 23.05 6.16
N PRO A 135 -1.68 23.69 5.11
CA PRO A 135 -0.93 24.65 4.31
C PRO A 135 -0.58 25.87 5.15
N CYS A 136 0.57 26.47 4.85
CA CYS A 136 1.01 27.70 5.51
C CYS A 136 1.62 28.67 4.50
N ARG A 137 1.84 29.90 4.96
CA ARG A 137 2.45 30.95 4.15
C ARG A 137 3.96 30.72 4.01
N LEU A 138 4.44 30.82 2.77
CA LEU A 138 5.81 30.59 2.35
C LEU A 138 6.79 31.61 2.94
N LYS A 139 7.93 31.12 3.43
CA LYS A 139 9.16 31.91 3.69
C LYS A 139 10.26 31.60 2.68
N TRP A 140 10.48 30.32 2.37
CA TRP A 140 11.60 29.85 1.55
C TRP A 140 11.17 28.99 0.37
N PHE A 141 11.52 29.38 -0.84
CA PHE A 141 11.34 28.53 -2.03
C PHE A 141 12.52 27.58 -2.22
N VAL A 142 12.26 26.30 -2.52
CA VAL A 142 13.30 25.30 -2.75
C VAL A 142 13.11 24.61 -4.10
N SER A 143 14.02 24.90 -5.03
CA SER A 143 14.23 24.08 -6.22
C SER A 143 15.23 22.98 -5.89
N HIS A 144 14.93 21.73 -6.28
CA HIS A 144 15.82 20.61 -6.00
C HIS A 144 15.86 19.60 -7.16
N PHE A 145 16.99 18.90 -7.29
CA PHE A 145 17.16 17.82 -8.26
C PHE A 145 16.47 16.55 -7.76
N TRP A 146 15.53 16.01 -8.56
CA TRP A 146 14.72 14.86 -8.17
C TRP A 146 15.50 13.54 -8.03
N GLY A 147 16.68 13.44 -8.65
CA GLY A 147 17.54 12.26 -8.56
C GLY A 147 18.34 12.16 -7.26
N MET A 148 18.43 13.22 -6.46
CA MET A 148 19.11 13.21 -5.16
C MET A 148 18.37 12.29 -4.17
N PRO A 149 19.06 11.47 -3.36
CA PRO A 149 18.42 10.69 -2.31
C PRO A 149 17.63 11.61 -1.37
N PHE A 150 16.38 11.25 -1.10
CA PHE A 150 15.44 12.13 -0.40
C PHE A 150 15.91 12.47 1.02
N ARG A 151 16.64 11.56 1.69
CA ARG A 151 17.24 11.84 3.00
C ARG A 151 18.18 13.04 3.00
N HIS A 152 18.98 13.21 1.93
CA HIS A 152 19.94 14.31 1.84
C HIS A 152 19.23 15.64 1.58
N PHE A 153 18.13 15.59 0.83
CA PHE A 153 17.26 16.75 0.64
C PHE A 153 16.62 17.20 1.97
N VAL A 154 16.03 16.27 2.72
CA VAL A 154 15.41 16.57 4.03
C VAL A 154 16.45 17.11 5.01
N GLU A 155 17.63 16.51 5.04
CA GLU A 155 18.74 16.96 5.88
C GLU A 155 19.21 18.38 5.52
N SER A 156 19.30 18.70 4.23
CA SER A 156 19.66 20.04 3.78
C SER A 156 18.64 21.09 4.22
N VAL A 157 17.34 20.77 4.12
CA VAL A 157 16.25 21.65 4.59
C VAL A 157 16.30 21.81 6.12
N ARG A 158 16.58 20.73 6.86
CA ARG A 158 16.74 20.76 8.33
C ARG A 158 17.89 21.68 8.73
N LEU A 159 19.08 21.48 8.18
CA LEU A 159 20.26 22.29 8.47
C LEU A 159 20.05 23.76 8.13
N HIS A 160 19.40 24.07 7.01
CA HIS A 160 19.04 25.45 6.67
C HIS A 160 18.05 26.04 7.68
N ALA A 161 17.00 25.30 8.05
CA ALA A 161 16.01 25.76 9.02
C ALA A 161 16.66 26.05 10.39
N GLU A 162 17.54 25.16 10.85
CA GLU A 162 18.30 25.30 12.11
C GLU A 162 19.26 26.47 12.06
N HIS A 163 19.89 26.74 10.93
CA HIS A 163 20.76 27.90 10.77
C HIS A 163 19.99 29.22 10.86
N VAL A 164 18.83 29.31 10.20
CA VAL A 164 18.02 30.53 10.16
C VAL A 164 17.33 30.81 11.49
N ASP A 165 16.85 29.77 12.17
CA ASP A 165 16.08 29.89 13.41
C ASP A 165 16.27 28.64 14.29
N PRO A 166 17.35 28.56 15.09
CA PRO A 166 17.68 27.35 15.85
C PRO A 166 16.57 26.88 16.80
N SER A 167 15.83 27.80 17.43
CA SER A 167 14.78 27.47 18.39
C SER A 167 13.43 27.19 17.72
N GLY A 168 13.15 27.82 16.58
CA GLY A 168 11.90 27.69 15.83
C GLY A 168 12.01 26.92 14.51
N TRP A 169 13.08 26.17 14.27
CA TRP A 169 13.39 25.60 12.95
C TRP A 169 12.25 24.74 12.38
N LEU A 170 11.53 23.99 13.21
CA LEU A 170 10.38 23.19 12.81
C LEU A 170 9.24 24.02 12.20
N LEU A 171 9.15 25.31 12.57
CA LEU A 171 8.13 26.26 12.11
C LEU A 171 8.55 27.02 10.85
N GLN A 172 9.77 26.83 10.36
CA GLN A 172 10.20 27.41 9.09
C GLN A 172 9.41 26.78 7.94
N THR A 173 8.99 27.60 6.97
CA THR A 173 8.06 27.17 5.91
C THR A 173 8.72 27.17 4.55
N TYR A 174 8.48 26.09 3.81
CA TYR A 174 9.12 25.79 2.54
C TYR A 174 8.09 25.48 1.46
N TRP A 175 8.28 26.06 0.28
CA TRP A 175 7.56 25.66 -0.92
C TRP A 175 8.46 24.71 -1.71
N ILE A 176 8.00 23.47 -1.86
CA ILE A 176 8.74 22.38 -2.50
C ILE A 176 7.85 21.81 -3.59
N CYS A 177 8.32 21.82 -4.84
CA CYS A 177 7.50 21.50 -6.01
C CYS A 177 6.72 20.18 -5.89
N THR A 178 7.34 19.12 -5.39
CA THR A 178 6.71 17.79 -5.23
C THR A 178 5.58 17.78 -4.20
N LEU A 179 5.64 18.66 -3.19
CA LEU A 179 4.75 18.65 -2.03
C LEU A 179 3.66 19.73 -2.12
N CYS A 180 3.96 20.82 -2.83
CA CYS A 180 3.10 21.99 -2.94
C CYS A 180 2.33 22.02 -4.26
N ASN A 181 2.72 21.26 -5.28
CA ASN A 181 1.90 21.09 -6.48
C ASN A 181 0.93 19.90 -6.33
N ASN A 182 -0.16 19.95 -7.09
CA ASN A 182 -1.05 18.80 -7.26
C ASN A 182 -0.36 17.81 -8.21
N GLN A 183 0.14 16.70 -7.67
CA GLN A 183 0.83 15.62 -8.41
C GLN A 183 -0.12 14.65 -9.11
#